data_AF-A0A0F9WMC9-F1
#
_entry.id   AF-A0A0F9WMC9-F1
#
_cell.length_a   1.000
_cell.length_b   1.000
_cell.length_c   1.000
_cell.angle_alpha   90.00
_cell.angle_beta   90.00
_cell.angle_gamma   90.00
#
_symmetry.space_group_name_H-M   'P 1'
#
loop_
_entity.id
_entity.type
_entity.pdbx_description
1 polymer ?
#
loop_
_entity_poly.entity_id
_entity_poly.type
_entity_poly.pdbx_seq_one_letter_code
_entity_poly.pdbx_strand_id
1 'polypeptide(L)'
;MSTSIPHQLTVKAWPPADLYPPPPRSDRIVNLGLVGLGILSISFFSAVTIISALDPSYFTRPLLDQMITGSTDKPGDLVEGAIPVPKLVRAVALTPQDFQIVMVFGSEAHLASPGELWRVRVGSLVPGLGEILAIEPGENGGTVRAQNATLTGVRN
;
A
#
# COMPACT_ATOMS: atom_id res chain seq x y z
N MET A 1 -69.12 -12.59 36.84
CA MET A 1 -68.22 -13.63 37.39
C MET A 1 -66.89 -13.49 36.68
N SER A 2 -65.88 -12.93 37.36
CA SER A 2 -64.55 -12.65 36.82
C SER A 2 -63.55 -13.56 37.53
N THR A 3 -62.99 -14.53 36.82
CA THR A 3 -62.00 -15.47 37.32
C THR A 3 -60.60 -14.92 37.05
N SER A 4 -59.95 -14.37 38.07
CA SER A 4 -58.55 -13.98 38.01
C SER A 4 -57.65 -15.19 38.32
N ILE A 5 -56.87 -15.63 37.34
CA ILE A 5 -55.83 -16.65 37.50
C ILE A 5 -54.52 -15.92 37.87
N PRO A 6 -53.91 -16.14 39.04
CA PRO A 6 -52.57 -15.60 39.29
C PRO A 6 -51.51 -16.46 38.60
N HIS A 7 -50.83 -15.90 37.60
CA HIS A 7 -49.58 -16.43 37.08
C HIS A 7 -48.50 -16.38 38.16
N GLN A 8 -48.24 -17.52 38.79
CA GLN A 8 -47.05 -17.71 39.63
C GLN A 8 -45.81 -17.74 38.73
N LEU A 9 -45.03 -16.66 38.76
CA LEU A 9 -43.69 -16.60 38.16
C LEU A 9 -42.75 -17.48 39.00
N THR A 10 -42.59 -18.73 38.61
CA THR A 10 -41.52 -19.59 39.14
C THR A 10 -40.19 -18.98 38.74
N VAL A 11 -39.54 -18.27 39.67
CA VAL A 11 -38.15 -17.85 39.55
C VAL A 11 -37.32 -19.13 39.45
N LYS A 12 -36.85 -19.46 38.25
CA LYS A 12 -35.93 -20.57 38.02
C LYS A 12 -34.65 -20.25 38.80
N ALA A 13 -34.51 -20.88 39.97
CA ALA A 13 -33.34 -20.75 40.81
C ALA A 13 -32.10 -21.13 39.99
N TRP A 14 -31.12 -20.23 39.98
CA TRP A 14 -29.83 -20.45 39.33
C TRP A 14 -29.14 -21.64 40.02
N PRO A 15 -28.49 -22.56 39.28
CA PRO A 15 -27.80 -23.68 39.90
C PRO A 15 -26.67 -23.17 40.82
N PRO A 16 -26.41 -23.85 41.94
CA PRO A 16 -25.40 -23.45 42.90
C PRO A 16 -23.99 -23.49 42.25
N ALA A 17 -23.12 -22.56 42.64
CA ALA A 17 -21.86 -22.21 41.95
C ALA A 17 -20.85 -23.37 41.83
N ASP A 18 -21.07 -24.43 42.60
CA ASP A 18 -20.38 -25.71 42.69
C ASP A 18 -20.61 -26.65 41.48
N LEU A 19 -21.62 -26.38 40.65
CA LEU A 19 -21.90 -27.15 39.42
C LEU A 19 -21.19 -26.62 38.16
N TYR A 20 -20.44 -25.51 38.25
CA TYR A 20 -19.67 -25.02 37.11
C TYR A 20 -18.37 -25.82 37.00
N PRO A 21 -18.13 -26.53 35.89
CA PRO A 21 -16.84 -27.16 35.67
C PRO A 21 -15.75 -26.07 35.70
N PRO A 22 -14.56 -26.36 36.27
CA PRO A 22 -13.47 -25.40 36.25
C PRO A 22 -13.21 -24.99 34.79
N PRO A 23 -13.01 -23.69 34.51
CA PRO A 23 -12.83 -23.23 33.13
C PRO A 23 -11.66 -23.99 32.50
N PRO A 24 -11.79 -24.41 31.23
CA PRO A 24 -10.75 -25.18 30.55
C PRO A 24 -9.43 -24.40 30.57
N ARG A 25 -8.31 -25.15 30.65
CA ARG A 25 -6.96 -24.57 30.79
C ARG A 25 -6.63 -23.55 29.68
N SER A 26 -7.24 -23.70 28.50
CA SER A 26 -7.18 -22.77 27.37
C SER A 26 -7.67 -21.37 27.73
N ASP A 27 -8.77 -21.26 28.48
CA ASP A 27 -9.40 -19.97 28.80
C ASP A 27 -8.51 -19.13 29.70
N ARG A 28 -7.73 -19.77 30.58
CA ARG A 28 -6.75 -19.08 31.43
C ARG A 28 -5.59 -18.51 30.61
N ILE A 29 -5.10 -19.25 29.62
CA ILE A 29 -4.01 -18.80 28.75
C ILE A 29 -4.48 -17.67 27.83
N VAL A 30 -5.69 -17.80 27.26
CA VAL A 30 -6.29 -16.76 26.43
C VAL A 30 -6.55 -15.48 27.24
N ASN A 31 -7.09 -15.61 28.45
CA ASN A 31 -7.32 -14.46 29.34
C ASN A 31 -6.00 -13.78 29.74
N LEU A 32 -4.95 -14.55 30.05
CA LEU A 32 -3.62 -13.98 30.32
C LEU A 32 -3.03 -13.27 29.09
N GLY A 33 -3.20 -13.86 27.90
CA GLY A 33 -2.77 -13.25 26.64
C GLY A 33 -3.50 -11.94 26.35
N LEU A 34 -4.82 -11.90 26.55
CA LEU A 34 -5.64 -10.69 26.38
C LEU A 34 -5.27 -9.59 27.38
N VAL A 35 -5.07 -9.93 28.65
CA VAL A 35 -4.62 -8.97 29.67
C VAL A 35 -3.23 -8.44 29.33
N GLY A 36 -2.30 -9.31 28.94
CA GLY A 36 -0.96 -8.92 28.52
C GLY A 36 -0.97 -7.99 27.30
N LEU A 37 -1.75 -8.33 26.28
CA LEU A 37 -1.91 -7.51 25.08
C LEU A 37 -2.52 -6.14 25.41
N GLY A 38 -3.50 -6.10 26.31
CA GLY A 38 -4.12 -4.86 26.79
C GLY A 38 -3.11 -3.95 27.49
N ILE A 39 -2.33 -4.49 28.42
CA ILE A 39 -1.28 -3.73 29.13
C ILE A 39 -0.24 -3.21 28.13
N LEU A 40 0.20 -4.05 27.20
CA LEU A 40 1.21 -3.68 26.21
C LEU A 40 0.70 -2.57 25.27
N SER A 41 -0.55 -2.67 24.82
CA SER A 41 -1.19 -1.64 24.00
C SER A 41 -1.30 -0.30 24.75
N ILE A 42 -1.81 -0.32 25.99
CA ILE A 42 -1.94 0.89 26.82
C ILE A 42 -0.55 1.52 27.05
N SER A 43 0.47 0.70 27.33
CA SER A 43 1.82 1.20 27.56
C SER A 43 2.42 1.86 26.31
N PHE A 44 2.21 1.26 25.13
CA PHE A 44 2.66 1.82 23.85
C PHE A 44 1.99 3.17 23.54
N PHE A 45 0.67 3.24 23.64
CA PHE A 45 -0.05 4.50 23.38
C PHE A 45 0.29 5.59 24.39
N SER A 46 0.46 5.24 25.66
CA SER A 46 0.92 6.17 26.70
C SER A 46 2.31 6.73 26.37
N ALA A 47 3.26 5.87 26.00
CA ALA A 47 4.60 6.29 25.60
C ALA A 47 4.58 7.23 24.38
N VAL A 48 3.83 6.88 23.33
CA VAL A 48 3.66 7.73 22.14
C VAL A 48 3.08 9.11 22.51
N THR A 49 2.07 9.13 23.39
CA THR A 49 1.43 10.37 23.83
C THR A 49 2.41 11.25 24.63
N ILE A 50 3.20 10.66 25.52
CA ILE A 50 4.22 11.37 26.29
C ILE A 50 5.29 11.96 25.36
N ILE A 51 5.80 11.18 24.40
CA ILE A 51 6.81 11.64 23.43
C ILE A 51 6.24 12.79 22.59
N SER A 52 5.00 12.66 22.12
CA SER A 52 4.33 13.70 21.35
C SER A 52 4.10 14.99 22.14
N ALA A 53 3.88 14.91 23.45
CA ALA A 53 3.68 16.08 24.31
C ALA A 53 5.00 16.77 24.66
N LEU A 54 6.08 15.99 24.87
CA LEU A 54 7.40 16.52 25.21
C LEU A 54 8.14 17.08 23.98
N ASP A 55 7.93 16.49 22.81
CA ASP A 55 8.52 16.93 21.55
C ASP A 55 7.49 16.82 20.41
N PRO A 56 6.65 17.85 20.22
CA PRO A 56 5.63 17.87 19.16
C PRO A 56 6.23 17.70 17.75
N SER A 57 7.51 18.06 17.60
CA SER A 57 8.24 17.96 16.35
C SER A 57 8.89 16.58 16.14
N TYR A 58 8.83 15.66 17.10
CA TYR A 58 9.49 14.35 17.06
C TYR A 58 9.17 13.54 15.79
N PHE A 59 7.89 13.47 15.41
CA PHE A 59 7.44 12.77 14.20
C PHE A 59 7.67 13.54 12.89
N THR A 60 8.06 14.81 13.00
CA THR A 60 8.34 15.67 11.84
C THR A 60 9.84 15.70 11.53
N ARG A 61 10.67 15.20 12.45
CA ARG A 61 12.12 15.09 12.24
C ARG A 61 12.38 13.98 11.21
N PRO A 62 13.11 14.26 10.12
CA PRO A 62 13.59 13.21 9.24
C PRO A 62 14.63 12.37 10.02
N LEU A 63 14.20 11.22 10.55
CA LEU A 63 15.03 10.31 11.35
C LEU A 63 16.00 9.46 10.50
N LEU A 64 15.91 9.58 9.19
CA LEU A 64 16.87 9.06 8.25
C LEU A 64 17.24 10.23 7.35
N ASP A 65 18.54 10.46 7.19
CA ASP A 65 19.13 11.27 6.14
C ASP A 65 18.27 11.09 4.89
N GLN A 66 17.60 12.15 4.44
CA GLN A 66 16.78 12.09 3.26
C GLN A 66 17.70 11.60 2.16
N MET A 67 17.54 10.34 1.73
CA MET A 67 18.10 9.91 0.46
C MET A 67 17.43 10.81 -0.56
N ILE A 68 18.16 11.83 -1.00
CA ILE A 68 17.83 12.69 -2.13
C ILE A 68 17.64 11.72 -3.29
N THR A 69 16.40 11.30 -3.47
CA THR A 69 15.96 10.59 -4.65
C THR A 69 15.88 11.70 -5.66
N GLY A 70 16.89 11.79 -6.54
CA GLY A 70 17.08 12.92 -7.45
C GLY A 70 15.80 13.28 -8.17
N SER A 71 15.09 14.29 -7.66
CA SER A 71 14.07 15.02 -8.39
C SER A 71 14.83 15.72 -9.49
N THR A 72 14.73 15.19 -10.70
CA THR A 72 15.26 15.86 -11.87
C THR A 72 14.40 17.09 -12.10
N ASP A 73 14.83 18.25 -11.60
CA ASP A 73 14.21 19.50 -11.97
C ASP A 73 14.35 19.71 -13.49
N LYS A 74 13.23 20.07 -14.09
CA LYS A 74 13.03 20.32 -15.51
C LYS A 74 13.94 21.49 -15.94
N PRO A 75 14.53 21.45 -17.15
CA PRO A 75 15.71 22.23 -17.49
C PRO A 75 15.36 23.71 -17.61
N GLY A 76 16.17 24.56 -16.98
CA GLY A 76 15.97 25.99 -17.04
C GLY A 76 17.00 26.86 -16.32
N ASP A 77 17.97 26.31 -15.59
CA ASP A 77 19.00 27.14 -14.97
C ASP A 77 20.40 26.76 -15.47
N LEU A 78 21.02 27.74 -16.10
CA LEU A 78 22.26 27.65 -16.84
C LEU A 78 23.42 27.89 -15.86
N VAL A 79 24.40 26.97 -15.92
CA VAL A 79 25.84 27.23 -15.73
C VAL A 79 26.29 27.53 -14.29
N GLU A 80 26.78 26.50 -13.60
CA GLU A 80 28.22 26.29 -13.32
C GLU A 80 28.40 25.00 -12.51
N GLY A 81 29.23 24.07 -12.98
CA GLY A 81 29.54 22.84 -12.23
C GLY A 81 28.53 21.70 -12.40
N ALA A 82 28.23 21.31 -13.64
CA ALA A 82 27.52 20.07 -13.90
C ALA A 82 28.34 18.87 -13.39
N ILE A 83 27.94 18.29 -12.26
CA ILE A 83 28.47 17.01 -11.79
C ILE A 83 28.15 15.96 -12.87
N PRO A 84 29.12 15.15 -13.33
CA PRO A 84 28.86 14.11 -14.32
C PRO A 84 27.83 13.13 -13.78
N VAL A 85 26.60 13.21 -14.29
CA VAL A 85 25.56 12.24 -13.96
C VAL A 85 25.91 10.93 -14.67
N PRO A 86 25.85 9.78 -13.98
CA PRO A 86 25.97 8.49 -14.62
C PRO A 86 24.90 8.40 -15.73
N LYS A 87 25.33 8.39 -16.99
CA LYS A 87 24.43 8.07 -18.09
C LYS A 87 24.07 6.60 -17.91
N LEU A 88 22.78 6.29 -17.83
CA LEU A 88 22.29 4.92 -17.90
C LEU A 88 22.65 4.37 -19.28
N VAL A 89 23.83 3.75 -19.38
CA VAL A 89 24.26 3.04 -20.58
C VAL A 89 23.57 1.69 -20.54
N ARG A 90 22.49 1.57 -21.32
CA ARG A 90 21.81 0.27 -21.48
C ARG A 90 22.70 -0.63 -22.33
N ALA A 91 22.83 -1.88 -21.90
CA ALA A 91 23.60 -2.88 -22.63
C ALA A 91 22.98 -3.21 -24.01
N VAL A 92 21.67 -2.99 -24.17
CA VAL A 92 20.91 -3.31 -25.38
C VAL A 92 20.01 -2.13 -25.75
N ALA A 93 20.01 -1.76 -27.04
CA ALA A 93 19.06 -0.81 -27.59
C ALA A 93 17.68 -1.47 -27.64
N LEU A 94 16.71 -0.92 -26.90
CA LEU A 94 15.35 -1.45 -26.88
C LEU A 94 14.64 -1.13 -28.19
N THR A 95 14.00 -2.14 -28.78
CA THR A 95 13.12 -2.00 -29.94
C THR A 95 11.66 -2.03 -29.49
N PRO A 96 10.71 -1.52 -30.28
CA PRO A 96 9.30 -1.57 -29.92
C PRO A 96 8.75 -2.97 -29.57
N GLN A 97 9.32 -4.03 -30.17
CA GLN A 97 8.88 -5.41 -29.98
C GLN A 97 9.29 -5.98 -28.61
N ASP A 98 10.26 -5.35 -27.94
CA ASP A 98 10.73 -5.75 -26.62
C ASP A 98 9.78 -5.31 -25.49
N PHE A 99 8.79 -4.46 -25.81
CA PHE A 99 7.86 -3.91 -24.84
C PHE A 99 6.55 -4.67 -24.77
N GLN A 100 6.11 -4.99 -23.56
CA GLN A 100 4.82 -5.60 -23.29
C GLN A 100 4.03 -4.76 -22.29
N ILE A 101 2.73 -4.58 -22.53
CA ILE A 101 1.86 -3.90 -21.58
C ILE A 101 1.57 -4.86 -20.41
N VAL A 102 2.01 -4.48 -19.21
CA VAL A 102 1.72 -5.24 -17.99
C VAL A 102 0.36 -4.83 -17.44
N MET A 103 0.10 -3.53 -17.37
CA MET A 103 -1.17 -2.99 -16.89
C MET A 103 -1.37 -1.55 -17.38
N VAL A 104 -2.64 -1.17 -17.53
CA VAL A 104 -3.06 0.21 -17.76
C VAL A 104 -3.95 0.64 -16.60
N PHE A 105 -3.65 1.79 -16.01
CA PHE A 105 -4.41 2.38 -14.91
C PHE A 105 -4.72 3.84 -15.23
N GLY A 106 -5.97 4.11 -15.62
CA GLY A 106 -6.41 5.45 -16.01
C GLY A 106 -5.59 5.99 -17.19
N SER A 107 -4.85 7.08 -16.95
CA SER A 107 -3.96 7.73 -17.93
C SER A 107 -2.50 7.27 -17.85
N GLU A 108 -2.22 6.20 -17.10
CA GLU A 108 -0.88 5.62 -16.95
C GLU A 108 -0.84 4.18 -17.46
N ALA A 109 0.34 3.77 -17.94
CA ALA A 109 0.62 2.39 -18.31
C ALA A 109 1.94 1.94 -17.69
N HIS A 110 1.99 0.65 -17.33
CA HIS A 110 3.24 -0.03 -17.00
C HIS A 110 3.65 -0.92 -18.18
N LEU A 111 4.83 -0.67 -18.72
CA LEU A 111 5.43 -1.43 -19.80
C LEU A 111 6.61 -2.22 -19.24
N ALA A 112 6.67 -3.51 -19.53
CA ALA A 112 7.85 -4.33 -19.25
C ALA A 112 8.75 -4.37 -20.49
N SER A 113 10.05 -4.24 -20.28
CA SER A 113 11.09 -4.61 -21.23
C SER A 113 12.05 -5.60 -20.56
N PRO A 114 12.96 -6.27 -21.29
CA PRO A 114 13.88 -7.23 -20.68
C PRO A 114 14.68 -6.62 -19.52
N GLY A 115 14.36 -7.06 -18.29
CA GLY A 115 15.03 -6.62 -17.06
C GLY A 115 14.58 -5.27 -16.49
N GLU A 116 13.59 -4.59 -17.08
CA GLU A 116 13.15 -3.26 -16.64
C GLU A 116 11.62 -3.11 -16.67
N LEU A 117 11.08 -2.34 -15.72
CA LEU A 117 9.67 -1.95 -15.70
C LEU A 117 9.57 -0.43 -15.84
N TRP A 118 8.81 0.00 -16.84
CA TRP A 118 8.62 1.39 -17.20
C TRP A 118 7.23 1.85 -16.78
N ARG A 119 7.16 2.91 -15.98
CA ARG A 119 5.89 3.62 -15.73
C ARG A 119 5.80 4.82 -16.64
N VAL A 120 4.77 4.84 -17.49
CA VAL A 120 4.63 5.85 -18.55
C VAL A 120 3.27 6.52 -18.51
N ARG A 121 3.25 7.80 -18.86
CA ARG A 121 2.05 8.62 -19.08
C ARG A 121 2.09 9.23 -20.47
N VAL A 122 0.96 9.74 -20.96
CA VAL A 122 0.93 10.55 -22.18
C VAL A 122 1.95 11.69 -22.08
N GLY A 123 2.78 11.86 -23.13
CA GLY A 123 3.92 12.79 -23.18
C GLY A 123 5.24 12.25 -22.61
N SER A 124 5.28 11.01 -22.12
CA SER A 124 6.53 10.38 -21.66
C SER A 124 7.39 9.91 -22.84
N LEU A 125 8.70 10.08 -22.77
CA LEU A 125 9.64 9.60 -23.78
C LEU A 125 10.23 8.25 -23.36
N VAL A 126 9.94 7.22 -24.14
CA VAL A 126 10.43 5.86 -23.91
C VAL A 126 11.38 5.46 -25.02
N PRO A 127 12.63 5.07 -24.73
CA PRO A 127 13.56 4.70 -25.81
C PRO A 127 13.09 3.45 -26.54
N GLY A 128 13.17 3.49 -27.87
CA GLY A 128 12.59 2.48 -28.76
C GLY A 128 11.17 2.83 -29.21
N LEU A 129 10.28 3.23 -28.29
CA LEU A 129 8.88 3.55 -28.60
C LEU A 129 8.63 5.02 -28.99
N GLY A 130 9.50 5.94 -28.54
CA GLY A 130 9.33 7.38 -28.72
C GLY A 130 8.40 8.00 -27.67
N GLU A 131 7.78 9.12 -28.01
CA GLU A 131 6.81 9.79 -27.15
C GLU A 131 5.48 9.01 -27.08
N ILE A 132 4.91 8.85 -25.90
CA ILE A 132 3.60 8.24 -25.71
C ILE A 132 2.50 9.25 -26.07
N LEU A 133 1.71 8.94 -27.09
CA LEU A 133 0.67 9.81 -27.64
C LEU A 133 -0.70 9.57 -26.97
N ALA A 134 -1.03 8.30 -26.70
CA ALA A 134 -2.29 7.95 -26.07
C ALA A 134 -2.18 6.64 -25.28
N ILE A 135 -2.93 6.55 -24.18
CA ILE A 135 -3.08 5.34 -23.38
C ILE A 135 -4.58 5.14 -23.20
N GLU A 136 -5.09 4.00 -23.69
CA GLU A 136 -6.50 3.65 -23.65
C GLU A 136 -6.67 2.35 -22.86
N PRO A 137 -7.44 2.34 -21.76
CA PRO A 137 -7.77 1.10 -21.08
C PRO A 137 -8.69 0.26 -21.98
N GLY A 138 -8.52 -1.06 -21.93
CA GLY A 138 -9.31 -2.00 -22.73
C GLY A 138 -9.32 -3.38 -22.08
N GLU A 139 -10.26 -4.23 -22.51
CA GLU A 139 -10.50 -5.54 -21.89
C GLU A 139 -9.27 -6.47 -21.92
N ASN A 140 -8.33 -6.27 -22.85
CA ASN A 140 -7.13 -7.09 -23.03
C ASN A 140 -5.86 -6.47 -22.42
N GLY A 141 -5.97 -5.62 -21.41
CA GLY A 141 -4.82 -4.92 -20.80
C GLY A 141 -4.54 -3.53 -21.38
N GLY A 142 -5.35 -3.09 -22.34
CA GLY A 142 -5.31 -1.75 -22.93
C GLY A 142 -4.46 -1.59 -24.18
N THR A 143 -4.45 -0.38 -24.73
CA THR A 143 -3.69 0.03 -25.91
C THR A 143 -2.82 1.22 -25.56
N VAL A 144 -1.53 1.14 -25.88
CA VAL A 144 -0.57 2.24 -25.71
C VAL A 144 -0.07 2.65 -27.08
N ARG A 145 -0.44 3.84 -27.54
CA ARG A 145 0.04 4.43 -28.78
C ARG A 145 1.25 5.30 -28.49
N ALA A 146 2.38 4.95 -29.09
CA ALA A 146 3.60 5.72 -29.08
C ALA A 146 3.95 6.18 -30.50
N GLN A 147 4.88 7.13 -30.59
CA GLN A 147 5.28 7.74 -31.86
C GLN A 147 5.81 6.71 -32.88
N ASN A 148 6.55 5.69 -32.41
CA ASN A 148 7.16 4.69 -33.27
C ASN A 148 6.43 3.35 -33.29
N ALA A 149 5.44 3.12 -32.42
CA ALA A 149 4.70 1.87 -32.37
C ALA A 149 3.38 1.98 -31.60
N THR A 150 2.45 1.09 -31.88
CA THR A 150 1.26 0.87 -31.05
C THR A 150 1.36 -0.48 -30.39
N LEU A 151 1.35 -0.50 -29.06
CA LEU A 151 1.29 -1.71 -28.26
C LEU A 151 -0.17 -2.00 -27.94
N THR A 152 -0.59 -3.24 -28.19
CA THR A 152 -1.89 -3.75 -27.79
C THR A 152 -1.67 -4.87 -26.78
N GLY A 153 -2.43 -4.88 -25.69
CA GLY A 153 -2.31 -5.93 -24.69
C GLY A 153 -2.60 -7.30 -25.30
N VAL A 154 -1.81 -8.30 -24.88
CA VAL A 154 -1.85 -9.65 -25.47
C VAL A 154 -2.97 -10.45 -24.80
N ARG A 155 -3.88 -10.97 -25.63
CA ARG A 155 -4.93 -11.91 -25.23
C ARG A 155 -4.28 -13.24 -24.84
N ASN A 156 -4.38 -13.63 -23.58
CA ASN A 156 -4.14 -15.02 -23.16
C ASN A 156 -5.42 -15.84 -23.34
#